data_AF-A0A6B3HEJ9-F1
#
_entry.id   AF-A0A6B3HEJ9-F1
#
_cell.length_a   1.000
_cell.length_b   1.000
_cell.length_c   1.000
_cell.angle_alpha   90.00
_cell.angle_beta   90.00
_cell.angle_gamma   90.00
#
_symmetry.space_group_name_H-M   'P 1'
#
loop_
_entity.id
_entity.type
_entity.pdbx_description
1 polymer ?
#
loop_
_entity_poly.entity_id
_entity_poly.type
_entity_poly.pdbx_seq_one_letter_code
_entity_poly.pdbx_strand_id
1 'polypeptide(L)'
;MLDHSGPGRDLRSFALPESGHLLATGDVWEPYRLVDQHGLPVEPVAVYFKDLLAADTPATTLRSYGNDLLRWWRFLWALDIECGLGEHRYSGYR
;
A
#
# COMPACT_ATOMS: atom_id res chain seq x y z
N MET A 1 -22.51 4.97 -23.33
CA MET A 1 -21.39 4.12 -23.78
C MET A 1 -20.17 5.02 -23.74
N LEU A 2 -19.42 5.00 -22.64
CA LEU A 2 -18.22 5.83 -22.52
C LEU A 2 -17.13 5.19 -23.38
N ASP A 3 -16.57 5.99 -24.26
CA ASP A 3 -15.43 5.69 -25.09
C ASP A 3 -14.17 5.57 -24.24
N HIS A 4 -13.76 4.33 -23.93
CA HIS A 4 -12.43 4.05 -23.35
C HIS A 4 -11.31 4.15 -24.41
N SER A 5 -11.29 5.21 -25.21
CA SER A 5 -10.22 5.48 -26.20
C SER A 5 -9.26 6.56 -25.71
N GLY A 6 -8.76 6.40 -24.49
CA GLY A 6 -7.45 6.94 -24.15
C GLY A 6 -6.37 5.97 -24.64
N PRO A 7 -5.16 6.41 -25.03
CA PRO A 7 -4.07 5.49 -25.33
C PRO A 7 -3.86 4.59 -24.10
N GLY A 8 -4.11 3.30 -24.25
CA GLY A 8 -3.92 2.33 -23.18
C GLY A 8 -2.48 2.42 -22.67
N ARG A 9 -2.29 2.62 -21.35
CA ARG A 9 -0.95 2.64 -20.74
C ARG A 9 -0.28 1.30 -21.01
N ASP A 10 0.95 1.34 -21.54
CA ASP A 10 1.74 0.14 -21.74
C ASP A 10 2.22 -0.41 -20.40
N LEU A 11 1.48 -1.39 -19.88
CA LEU A 11 1.80 -2.08 -18.63
C LEU A 11 3.03 -2.99 -18.76
N ARG A 12 3.43 -3.36 -19.98
CA ARG A 12 4.60 -4.24 -20.19
C ARG A 12 5.91 -3.51 -19.99
N SER A 13 5.95 -2.22 -20.34
CA SER A 13 7.12 -1.35 -20.12
C SER A 13 7.05 -0.56 -18.80
N PHE A 14 5.99 -0.74 -18.01
CA PHE A 14 5.76 0.03 -16.79
C PHE A 14 6.66 -0.45 -15.65
N ALA A 15 7.72 0.30 -15.37
CA ALA A 15 8.56 0.10 -14.21
C ALA A 15 7.90 0.73 -12.97
N LEU A 16 7.69 -0.08 -11.92
CA LEU A 16 7.22 0.44 -10.65
C LEU A 16 8.37 1.16 -9.94
N PRO A 17 8.17 2.40 -9.48
CA PRO A 17 9.13 3.03 -8.60
C PRO A 17 9.25 2.20 -7.31
N GLU A 18 10.45 2.13 -6.75
CA GLU A 18 10.71 1.47 -5.45
C GLU A 18 10.17 2.30 -4.27
N SER A 19 9.03 2.96 -4.45
CA SER A 19 8.35 3.75 -3.43
C SER A 19 7.85 2.85 -2.30
N GLY A 20 8.05 3.31 -1.06
CA GLY A 20 7.56 2.64 0.13
C GLY A 20 8.28 1.33 0.48
N HIS A 21 8.09 0.92 1.74
CA HIS A 21 8.77 -0.24 2.32
C HIS A 21 7.85 -0.98 3.28
N LEU A 22 8.07 -2.29 3.41
CA LEU A 22 7.55 -3.08 4.51
C LEU A 22 8.66 -3.25 5.55
N LEU A 23 8.48 -2.65 6.71
CA LEU A 23 9.47 -2.65 7.79
C LEU A 23 9.09 -3.69 8.85
N ALA A 24 10.04 -4.54 9.24
CA ALA A 24 9.91 -5.33 10.46
C ALA A 24 10.22 -4.42 11.66
N THR A 25 9.31 -4.33 12.62
CA THR A 25 9.43 -3.36 13.73
C THR A 25 10.12 -3.94 14.95
N GLY A 26 10.06 -5.27 15.12
CA GLY A 26 10.47 -5.96 16.35
C GLY A 26 9.41 -5.92 17.47
N ASP A 27 8.29 -5.23 17.28
CA ASP A 27 7.17 -5.20 18.22
C ASP A 27 6.19 -6.35 17.94
N VAL A 28 5.81 -7.10 18.97
CA VAL A 28 4.82 -8.17 18.87
C VAL A 28 3.42 -7.66 18.51
N TRP A 29 3.10 -6.41 18.88
CA TRP A 29 1.80 -5.79 18.61
C TRP A 29 1.73 -5.04 17.29
N GLU A 30 2.86 -4.86 16.63
CA GLU A 30 2.94 -4.27 15.30
C GLU A 30 4.08 -4.92 14.49
N PRO A 31 4.10 -6.24 14.23
CA PRO A 31 5.30 -6.91 13.73
C PRO A 31 5.84 -6.38 12.41
N TYR A 32 4.94 -5.83 11.58
CA TYR A 32 5.28 -5.18 10.33
C TYR A 32 4.53 -3.86 10.17
N ARG A 33 5.20 -2.89 9.54
CA ARG A 33 4.62 -1.61 9.13
C ARG A 33 4.87 -1.37 7.65
N LEU A 34 3.81 -1.14 6.89
CA LEU A 34 3.93 -0.69 5.50
C LEU A 34 3.94 0.84 5.49
N VAL A 35 5.01 1.41 4.94
CA VAL A 35 5.21 2.85 4.84
C VAL A 35 5.28 3.30 3.38
N ASP A 36 4.85 4.54 3.13
CA ASP A 36 4.95 5.20 1.83
C ASP A 36 6.37 5.71 1.54
N GLN A 37 6.53 6.43 0.43
CA GLN A 37 7.82 7.03 0.02
C GLN A 37 8.37 8.08 1.01
N HIS A 38 7.52 8.64 1.87
CA HIS A 38 7.89 9.60 2.91
C HIS A 38 8.14 8.91 4.26
N GLY A 39 8.01 7.58 4.32
CA GLY A 39 8.12 6.81 5.56
C GLY A 39 6.87 6.89 6.44
N LEU A 40 5.76 7.43 5.94
CA LEU A 40 4.51 7.50 6.68
C LEU A 40 3.74 6.18 6.56
N PRO A 41 3.09 5.72 7.65
CA PRO A 41 2.26 4.52 7.59
C PRO A 41 1.16 4.64 6.54
N VAL A 42 0.95 3.57 5.78
CA VAL A 42 -0.21 3.45 4.92
C VAL A 42 -1.39 2.99 5.77
N GLU A 43 -2.20 3.95 6.22
CA GLU A 43 -3.26 3.74 7.22
C GLU A 43 -4.20 2.56 6.93
N PRO A 44 -4.74 2.35 5.71
CA PRO A 44 -5.61 1.20 5.46
C PRO A 44 -4.91 -0.14 5.71
N VAL A 45 -3.61 -0.22 5.46
CA VAL A 45 -2.81 -1.43 5.73
C VAL A 45 -2.57 -1.59 7.23
N ALA A 46 -2.32 -0.49 7.94
CA ALA A 46 -2.14 -0.52 9.39
C ALA A 46 -3.41 -1.03 10.10
N VAL A 47 -4.59 -0.60 9.66
CA VAL A 47 -5.88 -1.12 10.17
C VAL A 47 -6.03 -2.60 9.86
N TYR A 48 -5.80 -3.00 8.60
CA TYR A 48 -5.89 -4.39 8.19
C TYR A 48 -4.95 -5.32 8.99
N PHE A 49 -3.71 -4.88 9.26
CA PHE A 49 -2.77 -5.65 10.07
C PHE A 49 -3.24 -5.81 11.52
N LYS A 50 -3.86 -4.78 12.11
CA LYS A 50 -4.45 -4.89 13.45
C LYS A 50 -5.58 -5.92 13.47
N ASP A 51 -6.43 -5.97 12.44
CA ASP A 51 -7.49 -6.96 12.33
C ASP A 51 -6.91 -8.40 12.22
N LEU A 52 -5.84 -8.58 11.43
CA LEU A 52 -5.15 -9.87 11.34
C LEU A 52 -4.54 -10.31 12.69
N LEU A 53 -3.88 -9.40 13.40
CA LEU A 53 -3.32 -9.68 14.73
C LEU A 53 -4.41 -10.03 15.75
N ALA A 54 -5.53 -9.31 15.72
CA ALA A 54 -6.69 -9.60 16.56
C ALA A 54 -7.29 -11.00 16.29
N ALA A 55 -7.10 -11.53 15.07
CA ALA A 55 -7.48 -12.87 14.68
C ALA A 55 -6.40 -13.94 14.95
N ASP A 56 -5.38 -13.65 15.77
CA ASP A 56 -4.25 -14.53 16.10
C ASP A 56 -3.46 -15.01 14.87
N THR A 57 -3.41 -14.17 13.83
CA THR A 57 -2.67 -14.46 12.60
C THR A 57 -1.15 -14.36 12.86
N PRO A 58 -0.34 -15.36 12.45
CA PRO A 58 1.09 -15.32 12.68
C PRO A 58 1.77 -14.19 11.89
N ALA A 59 2.82 -13.61 12.47
CA ALA A 59 3.59 -12.52 11.86
C ALA A 59 4.14 -12.87 10.46
N THR A 60 4.41 -14.15 10.17
CA THR A 60 4.82 -14.61 8.84
C THR A 60 3.76 -14.37 7.77
N THR A 61 2.47 -14.47 8.13
CA THR A 61 1.36 -14.16 7.23
C THR A 61 1.26 -12.66 7.00
N LEU A 62 1.40 -11.83 8.04
CA LEU A 62 1.48 -10.37 7.90
C LEU A 62 2.61 -9.96 6.95
N ARG A 63 3.78 -10.61 7.04
CA ARG A 63 4.90 -10.37 6.11
C ARG A 63 4.51 -10.66 4.66
N SER A 64 3.89 -11.81 4.40
CA SER A 64 3.49 -12.20 3.04
C SER A 64 2.46 -11.23 2.47
N TYR A 65 1.38 -10.97 3.22
CA TYR A 65 0.33 -10.03 2.83
C TYR A 65 0.88 -8.61 2.68
N GLY A 66 1.79 -8.19 3.56
CA GLY A 66 2.45 -6.89 3.48
C GLY A 66 3.28 -6.70 2.21
N ASN A 67 3.98 -7.72 1.74
CA ASN A 67 4.73 -7.64 0.48
C ASN A 67 3.79 -7.55 -0.73
N ASP A 68 2.70 -8.33 -0.73
CA ASP A 68 1.69 -8.27 -1.79
C ASP A 68 0.99 -6.91 -1.81
N LEU A 69 0.62 -6.38 -0.64
CA LEU A 69 0.04 -5.06 -0.50
C LEU A 69 1.04 -3.98 -0.95
N LEU A 70 2.31 -4.06 -0.58
CA LEU A 70 3.33 -3.10 -1.02
C LEU A 70 3.43 -3.04 -2.55
N ARG A 71 3.38 -4.19 -3.22
CA ARG A 71 3.34 -4.26 -4.68
C ARG A 71 2.11 -3.54 -5.23
N TRP A 72 0.92 -3.78 -4.65
CA TRP A 72 -0.31 -3.13 -5.08
C TRP A 72 -0.32 -1.62 -4.83
N TRP A 73 0.17 -1.17 -3.67
CA TRP A 73 0.29 0.24 -3.34
C TRP A 73 1.24 0.98 -4.29
N ARG A 74 2.35 0.35 -4.69
CA ARG A 74 3.24 0.91 -5.73
C ARG A 74 2.51 1.13 -7.06
N PHE A 75 1.63 0.22 -7.46
CA PHE A 75 0.79 0.44 -8.65
C PHE A 75 -0.17 1.63 -8.46
N LEU A 76 -0.84 1.72 -7.31
CA LEU A 76 -1.79 2.79 -7.03
C LEU A 76 -1.10 4.16 -7.01
N TRP A 77 0.03 4.29 -6.32
CA TRP A 77 0.83 5.51 -6.30
C TRP A 77 1.33 5.90 -7.69
N ALA A 78 1.84 4.94 -8.47
CA ALA A 78 2.34 5.23 -9.81
C ALA A 78 1.22 5.60 -10.81
N LEU A 79 -0.04 5.31 -10.48
CA LEU A 79 -1.22 5.71 -11.23
C LEU A 79 -1.92 6.96 -10.66
N ASP A 80 -1.41 7.52 -9.56
CA ASP A 80 -2.04 8.61 -8.80
C ASP A 80 -3.48 8.29 -8.37
N ILE A 81 -3.72 7.02 -7.98
CA ILE A 81 -5.01 6.54 -7.50
C ILE A 81 -5.01 6.60 -5.97
N GLU A 82 -5.87 7.44 -5.41
CA GLU A 82 -6.14 7.45 -3.98
C GLU A 82 -6.92 6.19 -3.57
N CYS A 83 -6.42 5.49 -2.56
CA CYS A 83 -7.08 4.31 -2.01
C CYS A 83 -7.39 4.57 -0.53
N GLY A 84 -8.60 5.05 -0.24
CA GLY A 84 -9.06 5.33 1.13
C GLY A 84 -10.53 4.96 1.30
N LEU A 85 -10.87 4.43 2.48
CA LEU A 85 -12.23 4.52 3.01
C LEU A 85 -12.40 6.00 3.41
N GLY A 86 -13.29 6.71 2.74
CA GLY A 86 -13.34 8.18 2.74
C GLY A 86 -13.12 8.85 4.10
N GLU A 87 -12.07 9.65 4.22
CA GLU A 87 -12.13 11.12 4.30
C GLU A 87 -10.71 11.71 4.16
N HIS A 88 -10.63 12.87 3.51
CA HIS A 88 -9.46 13.59 3.03
C HIS A 88 -8.26 13.74 4.00
N ARG A 89 -7.03 13.55 3.50
CA ARG A 89 -6.03 14.61 3.25
C ARG A 89 -4.66 14.06 2.79
N TYR A 90 -4.42 14.11 1.48
CA TYR A 90 -3.08 14.36 0.92
C TYR A 90 -3.13 15.64 0.09
N SER A 91 -3.31 16.78 0.77
CA SER A 91 -3.11 18.09 0.16
C SER A 91 -1.70 18.54 0.50
N GLY A 92 -0.78 18.45 -0.46
CA GLY A 92 0.52 19.11 -0.36
C GLY A 92 1.74 18.29 -0.76
N TYR A 93 1.77 17.74 -1.98
CA TYR A 93 3.03 17.53 -2.69
C TYR A 93 2.86 18.05 -4.11
N ARG A 94 3.56 19.15 -4.40
CA ARG A 94 3.74 19.74 -5.73
C ARG A 94 5.08 19.28 -6.26
#